data_AF-A0A142Y225-F1
#
_entry.id   AF-A0A142Y225-F1
#
_cell.length_a   1.000
_cell.length_b   1.000
_cell.length_c   1.000
_cell.angle_alpha   90.00
_cell.angle_beta   90.00
_cell.angle_gamma   90.00
#
_symmetry.space_group_name_H-M   'P 1'
#
loop_
_entity.id
_entity.type
_entity.pdbx_description
1 polymer ?
#
loop_
_entity_poly.entity_id
_entity_poly.type
_entity_poly.pdbx_seq_one_letter_code
_entity_poly.pdbx_strand_id
1 'polypeptide(L)'
;MDYERSPSHGRFDARCVPKAHRSPYARTLLLIAIASVTGCRRAAFNEIYVENMAGEIRALEDRVYEYDSAYQSLEIENEELRRINEELRAKNRVLKSDASSDRSLLPVPLDRDRKPSTTNKPKQTVEPELNEPSVIDLSPPPLQPRSAVPKSSEPNLDVVPPSASPQPLPMPSGGESLLPPPKSNPGLPGTEDKKSSIQRPQAKDLVEDVQLPGGLIRSAQQPRLQEPSQTPPSTPPASVLPQPTLPKLTPGAILQGRIDLPIDPANDPAVIPASANIPVERKVTDQRMVEIAFHDTLCRGHNFDDQPGDDGLYLVLVPKNESGEPLQQIGKLTVVIEESIDESSHRIAAWNVTPDELQESLEPIGVSQGFHLSLPFQDVAPESNRVQVFLKYELADGRVLVNRKDISLRRPGHRQTTWTPR
;
A
#
# COMPACT_ATOMS: atom_id res chain seq x y z
N MET A 1 55.90 20.14 -13.29
CA MET A 1 55.71 21.27 -12.36
C MET A 1 54.99 20.70 -11.17
N ASP A 2 55.81 20.17 -10.28
CA ASP A 2 55.45 19.29 -9.19
C ASP A 2 55.36 20.12 -7.91
N TYR A 3 54.24 20.02 -7.20
CA TYR A 3 54.09 20.59 -5.86
C TYR A 3 53.54 19.52 -4.92
N GLU A 4 54.44 18.71 -4.38
CA GLU A 4 54.21 17.98 -3.14
C GLU A 4 54.20 18.97 -1.97
N ARG A 5 53.12 18.97 -1.19
CA ARG A 5 53.02 19.77 0.05
C ARG A 5 52.74 18.84 1.22
N SER A 6 53.80 18.50 1.95
CA SER A 6 53.73 17.75 3.22
C SER A 6 53.01 18.57 4.31
N PRO A 7 52.13 17.96 5.12
CA PRO A 7 51.60 18.60 6.32
C PRO A 7 52.54 18.40 7.53
N SER A 8 53.04 19.52 8.03
CA SER A 8 53.81 19.65 9.26
C SER A 8 53.02 19.20 10.49
N HIS A 9 53.56 18.24 11.24
CA HIS A 9 53.10 17.89 12.58
C HIS A 9 53.35 19.03 13.57
N GLY A 10 52.28 19.75 13.95
CA GLY A 10 52.29 20.67 15.07
C GLY A 10 52.24 19.91 16.39
N ARG A 11 53.38 19.86 17.11
CA ARG A 11 53.44 19.46 18.51
C ARG A 11 52.64 20.45 19.35
N PHE A 12 51.55 20.01 19.96
CA PHE A 12 50.86 20.76 21.00
C PHE A 12 51.62 20.61 22.31
N ASP A 13 52.17 21.73 22.79
CA ASP A 13 52.80 21.84 24.11
C ASP A 13 51.79 21.60 25.23
N ALA A 14 52.08 20.61 26.06
CA ALA A 14 51.38 20.30 27.29
C ALA A 14 51.59 21.42 28.32
N ARG A 15 50.70 22.42 28.33
CA ARG A 15 50.69 23.45 29.38
C ARG A 15 50.10 22.91 30.67
N CYS A 16 50.81 23.20 31.75
CA CYS A 16 50.49 22.99 33.15
C CYS A 16 49.00 23.14 33.48
N VAL A 17 48.38 22.03 33.90
CA VAL A 17 47.09 22.04 34.59
C VAL A 17 47.34 22.34 36.07
N PRO A 18 46.83 23.44 36.64
CA PRO A 18 46.95 23.71 38.07
C PRO A 18 46.24 22.61 38.86
N LYS A 19 46.93 22.03 39.85
CA LYS A 19 46.38 21.05 40.80
C LYS A 19 45.38 21.77 41.71
N ALA A 20 44.15 21.95 41.23
CA ALA A 20 43.04 22.41 42.06
C ALA A 20 42.74 21.35 43.13
N HIS A 21 42.85 21.72 44.40
CA HIS A 21 42.48 20.88 45.54
C HIS A 21 41.00 20.50 45.42
N ARG A 22 40.74 19.27 44.97
CA ARG A 22 39.39 18.74 44.77
C ARG A 22 38.78 18.42 46.13
N SER A 23 37.99 19.35 46.67
CA SER A 23 37.16 19.10 47.84
C SER A 23 36.17 17.95 47.54
N PRO A 24 36.12 16.89 48.36
CA PRO A 24 35.24 15.73 48.12
C PRO A 24 33.75 16.12 48.09
N TYR A 25 33.38 17.22 48.76
CA TYR A 25 32.01 17.73 48.81
C TYR A 25 31.52 18.32 47.49
N ALA A 26 32.42 18.83 46.64
CA ALA A 26 32.02 19.39 45.34
C ALA A 26 31.52 18.30 44.38
N ARG A 27 32.06 17.08 44.49
CA ARG A 27 31.63 15.94 43.66
C ARG A 27 30.29 15.39 44.09
N THR A 28 30.01 15.31 45.39
CA THR A 28 28.72 14.82 45.89
C THR A 28 27.59 15.79 45.56
N LEU A 29 27.81 17.10 45.71
CA LEU A 29 26.82 18.11 45.32
C LEU A 29 26.54 18.11 43.81
N LEU A 30 27.57 17.90 42.98
CA LEU A 30 27.39 17.76 41.53
C LEU A 30 26.55 16.53 41.17
N LEU A 31 26.79 15.38 41.81
CA LEU A 31 26.01 14.16 41.56
C LEU A 31 24.55 14.30 42.00
N ILE A 32 24.31 14.95 43.14
CA ILE A 32 22.94 15.23 43.62
C ILE A 32 22.22 16.18 42.65
N ALA A 33 22.91 17.21 42.15
CA ALA A 33 22.35 18.14 41.16
C ALA A 33 22.05 17.47 39.81
N ILE A 34 22.90 16.53 39.35
CA ILE A 34 22.64 15.77 38.14
C ILE A 34 21.44 14.83 38.33
N ALA A 35 21.36 14.15 39.48
CA ALA A 35 20.25 13.24 39.79
C ALA A 35 18.90 13.98 39.84
N SER A 36 18.83 15.18 40.44
CA SER A 36 17.59 15.96 40.51
C SER A 36 17.12 16.46 39.15
N VAL A 37 18.02 16.83 38.23
CA VAL A 37 17.65 17.28 36.88
C VAL A 37 17.18 16.13 35.99
N THR A 38 17.71 14.91 36.18
CA THR A 38 17.29 13.75 35.37
C THR A 38 15.93 13.17 35.77
N GLY A 39 15.50 13.31 37.02
CA GLY A 39 14.23 12.75 37.51
C GLY A 39 12.98 13.47 37.00
N CYS A 40 13.03 14.80 36.81
CA CYS A 40 11.85 15.59 36.47
C CYS A 40 11.40 15.47 35.01
N ARG A 41 12.28 15.06 34.09
CA ARG A 41 11.93 14.98 32.66
C ARG A 41 11.06 13.76 32.34
N ARG A 42 11.15 12.69 33.13
CA ARG A 42 10.41 11.44 32.85
C ARG A 42 8.90 11.56 33.08
N ALA A 43 8.48 12.44 33.99
CA ALA A 43 7.05 12.69 34.25
C ALA A 43 6.34 13.33 33.05
N ALA A 44 6.95 14.35 32.43
CA ALA A 44 6.36 15.03 31.27
C ALA A 44 6.21 14.12 30.04
N PHE A 45 7.15 13.20 29.81
CA PHE A 45 7.03 12.23 28.72
C PHE A 45 5.91 11.21 28.96
N ASN A 46 5.75 10.75 30.20
CA ASN A 46 4.67 9.83 30.54
C ASN A 46 3.30 10.50 30.41
N GLU A 47 3.17 11.77 30.80
CA GLU A 47 1.92 12.53 30.69
C GLU A 47 1.50 12.68 29.22
N ILE A 48 2.42 13.09 28.34
CA ILE A 48 2.15 13.20 26.89
C ILE A 48 1.76 11.84 26.29
N TYR A 49 2.42 10.76 26.71
CA TYR A 49 2.07 9.41 26.24
C TYR A 49 0.67 9.00 26.68
N VAL A 50 0.31 9.24 27.94
CA VAL A 50 -1.03 8.94 28.48
C VAL A 50 -2.10 9.76 27.78
N GLU A 51 -1.86 11.05 27.53
CA GLU A 51 -2.78 11.90 26.78
C GLU A 51 -2.97 11.42 25.34
N ASN A 52 -1.89 11.04 24.65
CA ASN A 52 -1.97 10.53 23.29
C ASN A 52 -2.76 9.20 23.22
N MET A 53 -2.47 8.27 24.15
CA MET A 53 -3.22 7.01 24.26
C MET A 53 -4.69 7.26 24.60
N ALA A 54 -5.00 8.20 25.49
CA ALA A 54 -6.38 8.55 25.82
C ALA A 54 -7.11 9.20 24.63
N GLY A 55 -6.41 9.97 23.79
CA GLY A 55 -6.95 10.49 22.53
C GLY A 55 -7.26 9.40 21.52
N GLU A 56 -6.35 8.44 21.33
CA GLU A 56 -6.55 7.30 20.45
C GLU A 56 -7.72 6.41 20.90
N ILE A 57 -7.84 6.16 22.21
CA ILE A 57 -8.96 5.39 22.77
C ILE A 57 -10.29 6.06 22.45
N ARG A 58 -10.43 7.39 22.66
CA ARG A 58 -11.67 8.10 22.33
C ARG A 58 -11.99 8.05 20.83
N ALA A 59 -10.99 8.21 19.96
CA ALA A 59 -11.20 8.13 18.52
C ALA A 59 -11.65 6.73 18.08
N LEU A 60 -11.15 5.67 18.72
CA LEU A 60 -11.60 4.32 18.48
C LEU A 60 -13.02 4.08 19.02
N GLU A 61 -13.33 4.59 20.22
CA GLU A 61 -14.68 4.55 20.80
C GLU A 61 -15.70 5.24 19.88
N ASP A 62 -15.41 6.44 19.40
CA ASP A 62 -16.27 7.19 18.46
C ASP A 62 -16.52 6.38 17.18
N ARG A 63 -15.49 5.73 16.65
CA ARG A 63 -15.60 4.90 15.44
C ARG A 63 -16.43 3.64 15.67
N VAL A 64 -16.36 3.04 16.85
CA VAL A 64 -17.23 1.91 17.23
C VAL A 64 -18.68 2.37 17.30
N TYR A 65 -18.97 3.53 17.92
CA TYR A 65 -20.33 4.07 17.96
C TYR A 65 -20.88 4.40 16.56
N GLU A 66 -20.05 4.93 15.67
CA GLU A 66 -20.45 5.18 14.29
C GLU A 66 -20.87 3.87 13.59
N TYR A 67 -20.08 2.81 13.71
CA TYR A 67 -20.44 1.50 13.15
C TYR A 67 -21.70 0.91 13.77
N ASP A 68 -21.86 0.97 15.09
CA ASP A 68 -23.07 0.48 15.76
C ASP A 68 -24.33 1.22 15.28
N SER A 69 -24.24 2.54 15.10
CA SER A 69 -25.35 3.34 14.57
C SER A 69 -25.70 2.97 13.13
N ALA A 70 -24.69 2.72 12.29
CA ALA A 70 -24.88 2.29 10.91
C ALA A 70 -25.51 0.89 10.84
N TYR A 71 -25.10 -0.03 11.72
CA TYR A 71 -25.70 -1.36 11.83
C TYR A 71 -27.17 -1.30 12.22
N GLN A 72 -27.52 -0.50 13.23
CA GLN A 72 -28.92 -0.30 13.62
C GLN A 72 -29.76 0.30 12.48
N SER A 73 -29.22 1.28 11.76
CA SER A 73 -29.90 1.85 10.60
C SER A 73 -30.18 0.79 9.51
N LEU A 74 -29.20 -0.07 9.23
CA LEU A 74 -29.35 -1.16 8.25
C LEU A 74 -30.33 -2.24 8.72
N GLU A 75 -30.40 -2.50 10.02
CA GLU A 75 -31.36 -3.46 10.58
C GLU A 75 -32.81 -2.96 10.40
N ILE A 76 -33.05 -1.68 10.72
CA ILE A 76 -34.35 -1.02 10.49
C ILE A 76 -34.74 -1.05 9.01
N GLU A 77 -33.81 -0.72 8.10
CA GLU A 77 -34.06 -0.75 6.67
C GLU A 77 -34.41 -2.18 6.18
N ASN A 78 -33.70 -3.20 6.67
CA ASN A 78 -34.00 -4.59 6.34
C ASN A 78 -35.37 -5.04 6.85
N GLU A 79 -35.76 -4.64 8.06
CA GLU A 79 -37.10 -4.91 8.59
C GLU A 79 -38.20 -4.26 7.75
N GLU A 80 -38.01 -3.00 7.34
CA GLU A 80 -38.92 -2.30 6.45
C GLU A 80 -39.07 -3.00 5.10
N LEU A 81 -37.95 -3.39 4.49
CA LEU A 81 -37.95 -4.14 3.23
C LEU A 81 -38.63 -5.50 3.35
N ARG A 82 -38.47 -6.21 4.48
CA ARG A 82 -39.18 -7.46 4.75
C ARG A 82 -40.69 -7.25 4.83
N ARG A 83 -41.12 -6.21 5.55
CA ARG A 83 -42.54 -5.84 5.68
C ARG A 83 -43.17 -5.52 4.33
N ILE A 84 -42.48 -4.72 3.49
CA ILE A 84 -42.94 -4.40 2.13
C ILE A 84 -43.07 -5.67 1.28
N ASN A 85 -42.08 -6.56 1.35
CA ASN A 85 -42.13 -7.83 0.61
C ASN A 85 -43.31 -8.72 1.03
N GLU A 86 -43.61 -8.79 2.33
CA GLU A 86 -44.75 -9.52 2.85
C GLU A 86 -46.08 -8.93 2.37
N GLU A 87 -46.21 -7.59 2.39
CA GLU A 87 -47.38 -6.88 1.88
C GLU A 87 -47.59 -7.15 0.38
N LEU A 88 -46.52 -7.05 -0.42
CA LEU A 88 -46.58 -7.34 -1.86
C LEU A 88 -46.94 -8.80 -2.13
N ARG A 89 -46.42 -9.74 -1.32
CA ARG A 89 -46.81 -11.16 -1.40
C ARG A 89 -48.27 -11.37 -1.05
N ALA A 90 -48.79 -10.67 -0.04
CA ALA A 90 -50.21 -10.72 0.33
C ALA A 90 -51.11 -10.18 -0.79
N LYS A 91 -50.78 -9.01 -1.35
CA LYS A 91 -51.51 -8.42 -2.50
C LYS A 91 -51.51 -9.37 -3.71
N ASN A 92 -50.36 -9.96 -4.03
CA ASN A 92 -50.27 -10.94 -5.13
C ASN A 92 -51.11 -12.21 -4.89
N ARG A 93 -51.31 -12.63 -3.62
CA ARG A 93 -52.20 -13.76 -3.31
C ARG A 93 -53.67 -13.41 -3.59
N VAL A 94 -54.12 -12.22 -3.20
CA VAL A 94 -55.49 -11.74 -3.46
C VAL A 94 -55.77 -11.62 -4.97
N LEU A 95 -54.86 -10.99 -5.71
CA LEU A 95 -55.01 -10.86 -7.17
C LEU A 95 -55.06 -12.22 -7.88
N LYS A 96 -54.31 -13.22 -7.39
CA LYS A 96 -54.34 -14.59 -7.93
C LYS A 96 -55.65 -15.31 -7.61
N SER A 97 -56.23 -15.12 -6.42
CA SER A 97 -57.52 -15.73 -6.09
C SER A 97 -58.64 -15.17 -6.96
N ASP A 98 -58.66 -13.85 -7.19
CA ASP A 98 -59.71 -13.20 -8.00
C ASP A 98 -59.64 -13.64 -9.47
N ALA A 99 -58.44 -13.77 -10.03
CA ALA A 99 -58.23 -14.25 -11.40
C ALA A 99 -58.66 -15.72 -11.61
N SER A 100 -58.71 -16.53 -10.54
CA SER A 100 -59.10 -17.95 -10.62
C SER A 100 -60.63 -18.16 -10.57
N SER A 101 -61.37 -17.25 -9.95
CA SER A 101 -62.82 -17.39 -9.76
C SER A 101 -63.61 -17.13 -11.04
N ASP A 102 -63.11 -16.26 -11.92
CA ASP A 102 -63.84 -15.81 -13.12
C ASP A 102 -63.65 -16.72 -14.36
N ARG A 103 -62.84 -17.79 -14.25
CA ARG A 103 -62.57 -18.72 -15.36
C ARG A 103 -63.49 -19.95 -15.43
N SER A 104 -64.46 -20.07 -14.52
CA SER A 104 -65.37 -21.23 -14.44
C SER A 104 -66.60 -21.19 -15.38
N LEU A 105 -66.69 -20.22 -16.28
CA LEU A 105 -67.82 -20.10 -17.23
C LEU A 105 -67.46 -20.26 -18.71
N LEU A 106 -66.21 -20.66 -19.03
CA LEU A 106 -65.90 -21.05 -20.40
C LEU A 106 -66.26 -22.54 -20.62
N PRO A 107 -67.10 -22.85 -21.62
CA PRO A 107 -67.54 -24.21 -21.90
C PRO A 107 -66.33 -25.07 -22.28
N VAL A 108 -66.15 -26.16 -21.54
CA VAL A 108 -65.18 -27.22 -21.83
C VAL A 108 -65.36 -27.67 -23.29
N PRO A 109 -64.33 -27.51 -24.15
CA PRO A 109 -64.34 -28.18 -25.44
C PRO A 109 -64.29 -29.68 -25.17
N LEU A 110 -65.37 -30.37 -25.50
CA LEU A 110 -65.43 -31.82 -25.60
C LEU A 110 -64.43 -32.25 -26.68
N ASP A 111 -63.18 -32.51 -26.30
CA ASP A 111 -62.24 -33.19 -27.18
C ASP A 111 -62.06 -34.64 -26.79
N ARG A 112 -62.35 -35.43 -27.82
CA ARG A 112 -62.46 -36.87 -27.87
C ARG A 112 -61.06 -37.49 -27.88
N ASP A 113 -61.00 -38.73 -27.40
CA ASP A 113 -60.04 -39.74 -27.80
C ASP A 113 -58.55 -39.51 -27.48
N ARG A 114 -58.12 -39.89 -26.26
CA ARG A 114 -56.76 -40.42 -26.09
C ARG A 114 -56.67 -41.56 -25.07
N LYS A 115 -56.28 -42.70 -25.64
CA LYS A 115 -56.02 -44.06 -25.16
C LYS A 115 -55.51 -44.27 -23.71
N PRO A 116 -55.85 -45.42 -23.10
CA PRO A 116 -55.26 -45.89 -21.86
C PRO A 116 -53.90 -46.59 -22.11
N SER A 117 -52.93 -46.34 -21.25
CA SER A 117 -51.74 -47.17 -21.06
C SER A 117 -51.40 -47.08 -19.57
N THR A 118 -51.95 -47.96 -18.73
CA THR A 118 -51.31 -49.18 -18.22
C THR A 118 -49.87 -48.98 -17.76
N THR A 119 -49.66 -49.09 -16.45
CA THR A 119 -48.76 -50.09 -15.82
C THR A 119 -47.81 -49.52 -14.75
N ASN A 120 -48.02 -50.06 -13.54
CA ASN A 120 -47.11 -50.29 -12.42
C ASN A 120 -46.74 -49.18 -11.43
N LYS A 121 -47.34 -49.34 -10.23
CA LYS A 121 -46.72 -49.07 -8.91
C LYS A 121 -45.40 -49.85 -8.77
N PRO A 122 -44.46 -49.35 -7.95
CA PRO A 122 -44.22 -50.05 -6.69
C PRO A 122 -44.38 -49.14 -5.48
N LYS A 123 -44.80 -49.78 -4.40
CA LYS A 123 -45.05 -49.25 -3.07
C LYS A 123 -43.70 -48.99 -2.41
N GLN A 124 -43.31 -47.74 -2.22
CA GLN A 124 -42.17 -47.35 -1.41
C GLN A 124 -42.68 -46.45 -0.28
N THR A 125 -42.61 -46.99 0.93
CA THR A 125 -42.78 -46.26 2.18
C THR A 125 -41.58 -45.30 2.28
N VAL A 126 -41.83 -44.00 2.12
CA VAL A 126 -40.83 -42.96 2.34
C VAL A 126 -41.33 -42.06 3.47
N GLU A 127 -40.45 -41.94 4.43
CA GLU A 127 -40.38 -41.04 5.57
C GLU A 127 -40.70 -39.59 5.16
N PRO A 128 -41.34 -38.76 6.01
CA PRO A 128 -41.73 -37.40 5.63
C PRO A 128 -40.49 -36.52 5.43
N GLU A 129 -40.08 -36.38 4.18
CA GLU A 129 -39.02 -35.48 3.71
C GLU A 129 -39.49 -34.03 3.87
N LEU A 130 -38.73 -33.27 4.65
CA LEU A 130 -38.92 -31.85 4.89
C LEU A 130 -38.70 -31.12 3.56
N ASN A 131 -39.76 -30.47 3.08
CA ASN A 131 -39.82 -29.79 1.80
C ASN A 131 -38.88 -28.57 1.79
N GLU A 132 -37.63 -28.75 1.35
CA GLU A 132 -36.71 -27.63 1.10
C GLU A 132 -37.18 -26.85 -0.14
N PRO A 133 -37.27 -25.51 -0.06
CA PRO A 133 -37.66 -24.69 -1.21
C PRO A 133 -36.60 -24.78 -2.30
N SER A 134 -37.04 -25.23 -3.48
CA SER A 134 -36.28 -25.28 -4.72
C SER A 134 -35.45 -24.02 -4.94
N VAL A 135 -34.12 -24.19 -4.93
CA VAL A 135 -33.13 -23.21 -5.35
C VAL A 135 -33.45 -22.80 -6.79
N ILE A 136 -33.72 -21.52 -7.00
CA ILE A 136 -33.87 -20.92 -8.32
C ILE A 136 -32.48 -20.90 -8.94
N ASP A 137 -32.27 -21.76 -9.93
CA ASP A 137 -31.08 -21.78 -10.77
C ASP A 137 -31.04 -20.50 -11.61
N LEU A 138 -30.27 -19.51 -11.14
CA LEU A 138 -29.95 -18.25 -11.82
C LEU A 138 -28.70 -18.41 -12.71
N SER A 139 -28.59 -19.52 -13.43
CA SER A 139 -27.57 -19.63 -14.49
C SER A 139 -27.85 -18.59 -15.59
N PRO A 140 -26.94 -17.63 -15.85
CA PRO A 140 -27.12 -16.67 -16.91
C PRO A 140 -27.08 -17.37 -18.29
N PRO A 141 -27.89 -16.93 -19.26
CA PRO A 141 -27.95 -17.55 -20.58
C PRO A 141 -26.59 -17.46 -21.29
N PRO A 142 -26.16 -18.51 -22.02
CA PRO A 142 -24.90 -18.50 -22.74
C PRO A 142 -24.90 -17.39 -23.81
N LEU A 143 -23.93 -16.50 -23.71
CA LEU A 143 -23.68 -15.43 -24.68
C LEU A 143 -23.32 -16.05 -26.04
N GLN A 144 -24.13 -15.74 -27.04
CA GLN A 144 -23.87 -16.12 -28.43
C GLN A 144 -22.60 -15.41 -28.95
N PRO A 145 -21.77 -16.07 -29.78
CA PRO A 145 -20.57 -15.47 -30.35
C PRO A 145 -20.96 -14.37 -31.34
N ARG A 146 -20.59 -13.12 -31.00
CA ARG A 146 -20.70 -11.97 -31.90
C ARG A 146 -19.75 -12.14 -33.08
N SER A 147 -20.32 -11.86 -34.25
CA SER A 147 -19.74 -11.92 -35.57
C SER A 147 -18.40 -11.19 -35.72
N ALA A 148 -17.56 -11.79 -36.55
CA ALA A 148 -16.28 -11.29 -37.04
C ALA A 148 -16.38 -9.86 -37.61
N VAL A 149 -15.40 -9.03 -37.24
CA VAL A 149 -15.13 -7.71 -37.84
C VAL A 149 -14.00 -7.85 -38.87
N PRO A 150 -14.04 -7.13 -40.01
CA PRO A 150 -13.16 -7.36 -41.15
C PRO A 150 -11.77 -6.76 -40.94
N LYS A 151 -10.77 -7.42 -41.55
CA LYS A 151 -9.38 -6.95 -41.72
C LYS A 151 -9.36 -5.60 -42.45
N SER A 152 -8.79 -4.58 -41.80
CA SER A 152 -8.41 -3.31 -42.41
C SER A 152 -6.91 -3.32 -42.69
N SER A 153 -6.59 -2.98 -43.93
CA SER A 153 -5.32 -2.86 -44.63
C SER A 153 -4.24 -2.00 -43.94
N GLU A 154 -3.01 -2.52 -43.95
CA GLU A 154 -1.75 -1.78 -43.78
C GLU A 154 -1.45 -0.91 -45.01
N PRO A 155 -0.97 0.34 -44.84
CA PRO A 155 -0.31 1.06 -45.91
C PRO A 155 1.22 0.91 -45.84
N ASN A 156 1.78 0.41 -46.93
CA ASN A 156 3.19 0.51 -47.31
C ASN A 156 3.68 1.97 -47.20
N LEU A 157 4.85 2.17 -46.58
CA LEU A 157 5.60 3.41 -46.69
C LEU A 157 6.99 3.10 -47.24
N ASP A 158 7.19 3.59 -48.45
CA ASP A 158 8.42 3.55 -49.24
C ASP A 158 9.60 4.23 -48.54
N VAL A 159 10.76 3.61 -48.74
CA VAL A 159 12.07 4.04 -48.30
C VAL A 159 12.56 5.19 -49.20
N VAL A 160 12.88 6.34 -48.61
CA VAL A 160 13.63 7.44 -49.26
C VAL A 160 14.94 7.65 -48.48
N PRO A 161 16.11 7.72 -49.16
CA PRO A 161 17.39 8.00 -48.50
C PRO A 161 17.60 9.51 -48.31
N PRO A 162 18.09 9.99 -47.16
CA PRO A 162 18.46 11.40 -47.02
C PRO A 162 19.91 11.65 -47.47
N SER A 163 20.03 12.57 -48.42
CA SER A 163 21.26 13.22 -48.84
C SER A 163 21.39 14.58 -48.14
N ALA A 164 22.64 15.02 -48.00
CA ALA A 164 23.13 16.35 -47.63
C ALA A 164 23.31 16.70 -46.13
N SER A 165 24.58 16.88 -45.77
CA SER A 165 25.11 17.45 -44.53
C SER A 165 24.87 18.97 -44.41
N PRO A 166 24.71 19.52 -43.20
CA PRO A 166 24.93 20.93 -42.93
C PRO A 166 26.17 21.19 -42.04
N GLN A 167 26.84 22.30 -42.34
CA GLN A 167 28.06 22.82 -41.71
C GLN A 167 27.84 23.33 -40.27
N PRO A 168 28.90 23.40 -39.43
CA PRO A 168 28.82 23.94 -38.08
C PRO A 168 28.94 25.48 -38.05
N LEU A 169 28.07 26.11 -37.26
CA LEU A 169 28.12 27.54 -36.91
C LEU A 169 29.02 27.78 -35.68
N PRO A 170 29.66 28.97 -35.57
CA PRO A 170 30.66 29.27 -34.55
C PRO A 170 30.04 29.72 -33.22
N MET A 171 30.72 29.37 -32.12
CA MET A 171 30.44 29.84 -30.77
C MET A 171 30.82 31.32 -30.56
N PRO A 172 30.07 32.09 -29.75
CA PRO A 172 30.56 33.31 -29.15
C PRO A 172 31.16 33.08 -27.76
N SER A 173 32.31 33.70 -27.58
CA SER A 173 33.13 33.80 -26.38
C SER A 173 32.71 35.00 -25.53
N GLY A 174 32.82 34.86 -24.20
CA GLY A 174 33.20 35.95 -23.30
C GLY A 174 32.06 36.78 -22.69
N GLY A 175 32.00 36.78 -21.35
CA GLY A 175 31.16 37.70 -20.59
C GLY A 175 31.28 37.47 -19.09
N GLU A 176 32.37 37.96 -18.50
CA GLU A 176 32.47 38.20 -17.06
C GLU A 176 31.32 39.12 -16.61
N SER A 177 30.60 38.75 -15.54
CA SER A 177 29.75 39.71 -14.85
C SER A 177 29.85 39.53 -13.34
N LEU A 178 30.33 40.60 -12.73
CA LEU A 178 30.61 40.80 -11.33
C LEU A 178 29.32 40.88 -10.49
N LEU A 179 29.41 40.34 -9.28
CA LEU A 179 28.45 40.46 -8.18
C LEU A 179 28.23 41.92 -7.75
N PRO A 180 27.06 42.25 -7.17
CA PRO A 180 26.95 43.28 -6.14
C PRO A 180 26.72 42.67 -4.72
N PRO A 181 27.18 43.36 -3.64
CA PRO A 181 27.20 42.82 -2.28
C PRO A 181 25.89 42.99 -1.49
N PRO A 182 25.68 42.21 -0.41
CA PRO A 182 24.51 42.31 0.47
C PRO A 182 24.60 43.48 1.45
N LYS A 183 23.47 44.19 1.64
CA LYS A 183 23.31 45.27 2.62
C LYS A 183 23.07 44.71 4.02
N SER A 184 23.88 45.17 4.96
CA SER A 184 23.72 45.05 6.42
C SER A 184 22.65 46.02 6.95
N ASN A 185 21.76 45.54 7.82
CA ASN A 185 20.92 46.39 8.68
C ASN A 185 21.14 46.02 10.16
N PRO A 186 21.46 46.98 11.04
CA PRO A 186 21.47 46.78 12.48
C PRO A 186 20.21 47.38 13.15
N GLY A 187 19.77 46.80 14.28
CA GLY A 187 18.93 47.51 15.26
C GLY A 187 17.76 46.74 15.89
N LEU A 188 18.00 46.18 17.07
CA LEU A 188 17.03 46.12 18.20
C LEU A 188 16.87 47.54 18.82
N PRO A 189 16.01 47.83 19.84
CA PRO A 189 15.04 47.00 20.59
C PRO A 189 13.64 47.65 20.75
N GLY A 190 12.69 47.00 21.43
CA GLY A 190 11.55 47.72 22.03
C GLY A 190 10.30 46.89 22.30
N THR A 191 10.02 46.71 23.58
CA THR A 191 8.75 46.30 24.21
C THR A 191 7.53 47.03 23.68
N GLU A 192 6.37 46.37 23.62
CA GLU A 192 5.13 46.83 24.29
C GLU A 192 3.97 45.85 24.08
N ASP A 193 3.36 45.48 25.21
CA ASP A 193 2.07 44.81 25.32
C ASP A 193 0.96 45.63 24.65
N LYS A 194 0.19 45.01 23.74
CA LYS A 194 -1.11 45.56 23.34
C LYS A 194 -2.15 44.47 23.04
N LYS A 195 -3.09 44.36 23.97
CA LYS A 195 -4.46 43.84 23.79
C LYS A 195 -5.11 44.43 22.54
N SER A 196 -5.58 43.56 21.64
CA SER A 196 -6.76 43.77 20.78
C SER A 196 -7.23 42.36 20.37
N SER A 197 -8.41 41.88 20.74
CA SER A 197 -9.77 42.37 20.44
C SER A 197 -10.08 42.33 18.94
N ILE A 198 -10.85 41.28 18.55
CA ILE A 198 -11.86 41.27 17.49
C ILE A 198 -11.34 41.46 16.06
N GLN A 199 -11.47 40.46 15.18
CA GLN A 199 -12.59 40.36 14.23
C GLN A 199 -12.47 39.11 13.32
N ARG A 200 -13.59 38.40 13.22
CA ARG A 200 -13.89 37.32 12.28
C ARG A 200 -14.03 37.90 10.86
N PRO A 201 -13.28 37.45 9.85
CA PRO A 201 -13.58 37.83 8.47
C PRO A 201 -14.77 37.00 7.97
N GLN A 202 -15.78 37.73 7.50
CA GLN A 202 -16.92 37.19 6.78
C GLN A 202 -16.49 36.68 5.40
N ALA A 203 -17.06 35.54 5.01
CA ALA A 203 -17.08 35.07 3.63
C ALA A 203 -17.78 36.12 2.76
N LYS A 204 -17.11 36.56 1.70
CA LYS A 204 -17.71 37.28 0.59
C LYS A 204 -17.54 36.45 -0.66
N ASP A 205 -18.69 36.11 -1.22
CA ASP A 205 -18.89 35.69 -2.59
C ASP A 205 -18.11 36.60 -3.56
N LEU A 206 -17.27 35.98 -4.37
CA LEU A 206 -16.91 36.51 -5.69
C LEU A 206 -17.11 35.39 -6.71
N VAL A 207 -18.21 35.53 -7.42
CA VAL A 207 -18.46 34.93 -8.73
C VAL A 207 -17.54 35.65 -9.69
N GLU A 208 -16.58 34.93 -10.28
CA GLU A 208 -15.78 35.44 -11.39
C GLU A 208 -15.93 34.46 -12.57
N ASP A 209 -16.70 34.91 -13.57
CA ASP A 209 -16.80 34.33 -14.91
C ASP A 209 -15.41 34.34 -15.56
N VAL A 210 -14.80 33.17 -15.74
CA VAL A 210 -13.61 33.02 -16.58
C VAL A 210 -13.98 32.33 -17.88
N GLN A 211 -13.93 33.14 -18.92
CA GLN A 211 -14.19 32.84 -20.32
C GLN A 211 -13.03 32.00 -20.89
N LEU A 212 -13.36 30.81 -21.41
CA LEU A 212 -12.46 29.92 -22.13
C LEU A 212 -12.14 30.45 -23.54
N PRO A 213 -10.86 30.60 -23.93
CA PRO A 213 -10.49 30.57 -25.33
C PRO A 213 -9.96 29.18 -25.71
N GLY A 214 -10.64 28.56 -26.68
CA GLY A 214 -10.16 27.37 -27.36
C GLY A 214 -8.84 27.65 -28.08
N GLY A 215 -7.85 26.79 -27.82
CA GLY A 215 -6.53 26.84 -28.43
C GLY A 215 -6.12 25.45 -28.90
N LEU A 216 -5.82 25.37 -30.19
CA LEU A 216 -5.55 24.17 -30.99
C LEU A 216 -4.40 23.30 -30.44
N ILE A 217 -4.63 21.99 -30.51
CA ILE A 217 -3.68 20.91 -30.27
C ILE A 217 -2.54 21.02 -31.29
N ARG A 218 -1.30 21.18 -30.83
CA ARG A 218 -0.09 21.00 -31.64
C ARG A 218 0.75 19.88 -31.03
N SER A 219 0.71 18.72 -31.68
CA SER A 219 1.55 17.56 -31.39
C SER A 219 3.03 17.96 -31.39
N ALA A 220 3.70 17.81 -30.25
CA ALA A 220 5.15 17.88 -30.15
C ALA A 220 5.72 16.46 -30.34
N GLN A 221 6.50 16.31 -31.40
CA GLN A 221 7.37 15.18 -31.69
C GLN A 221 8.36 14.94 -30.55
N GLN A 222 8.43 13.70 -30.05
CA GLN A 222 9.53 13.23 -29.21
C GLN A 222 10.85 13.22 -30.02
N PRO A 223 11.97 13.68 -29.43
CA PRO A 223 13.28 13.52 -30.05
C PRO A 223 13.74 12.07 -29.95
N ARG A 224 14.05 11.49 -31.11
CA ARG A 224 14.63 10.17 -31.31
C ARG A 224 16.10 10.22 -30.88
N LEU A 225 16.45 9.60 -29.75
CA LEU A 225 17.84 9.36 -29.34
C LEU A 225 18.53 8.47 -30.38
N GLN A 226 19.56 9.00 -31.02
CA GLN A 226 20.46 8.26 -31.90
C GLN A 226 21.42 7.43 -31.05
N GLU A 227 21.41 6.13 -31.29
CA GLU A 227 22.32 5.14 -30.72
C GLU A 227 23.68 5.22 -31.45
N PRO A 228 24.80 5.52 -30.77
CA PRO A 228 26.10 5.58 -31.42
C PRO A 228 26.61 4.17 -31.70
N SER A 229 26.85 3.87 -32.98
CA SER A 229 27.55 2.68 -33.43
C SER A 229 29.00 2.69 -32.92
N GLN A 230 29.32 1.84 -31.95
CA GLN A 230 30.69 1.54 -31.54
C GLN A 230 31.12 0.17 -32.08
N THR A 231 32.16 0.17 -32.90
CA THR A 231 32.96 -1.00 -33.26
C THR A 231 33.59 -1.64 -32.01
N PRO A 232 33.70 -2.98 -31.94
CA PRO A 232 34.13 -3.68 -30.73
C PRO A 232 35.65 -3.59 -30.52
N PRO A 233 36.13 -3.13 -29.35
CA PRO A 233 37.47 -3.46 -28.89
C PRO A 233 37.48 -4.84 -28.21
N SER A 234 38.53 -5.59 -28.49
CA SER A 234 38.85 -6.92 -27.99
C SER A 234 38.64 -7.05 -26.47
N THR A 235 37.84 -8.05 -26.08
CA THR A 235 37.49 -8.44 -24.71
C THR A 235 38.71 -8.94 -23.92
N PRO A 236 39.10 -8.29 -22.80
CA PRO A 236 39.83 -8.96 -21.72
C PRO A 236 38.87 -9.78 -20.84
N PRO A 237 39.34 -10.85 -20.18
CA PRO A 237 38.49 -11.79 -19.45
C PRO A 237 37.71 -11.10 -18.32
N ALA A 238 36.41 -11.37 -18.29
CA ALA A 238 35.46 -10.83 -17.32
C ALA A 238 35.87 -11.15 -15.88
N SER A 239 36.16 -10.11 -15.10
CA SER A 239 36.04 -10.16 -13.65
C SER A 239 34.56 -10.24 -13.31
N VAL A 240 34.11 -11.45 -13.00
CA VAL A 240 32.81 -11.74 -12.40
C VAL A 240 32.76 -11.01 -11.05
N LEU A 241 31.95 -9.96 -10.95
CA LEU A 241 31.55 -9.38 -9.68
C LEU A 241 30.68 -10.42 -8.93
N PRO A 242 30.95 -10.70 -7.65
CA PRO A 242 30.17 -11.65 -6.87
C PRO A 242 28.74 -11.12 -6.69
N GLN A 243 27.75 -11.87 -7.17
CA GLN A 243 26.34 -11.62 -6.88
C GLN A 243 26.07 -11.95 -5.40
N PRO A 244 25.46 -11.05 -4.62
CA PRO A 244 25.08 -11.34 -3.25
C PRO A 244 23.89 -12.31 -3.25
N THR A 245 24.12 -13.53 -2.79
CA THR A 245 23.06 -14.48 -2.43
C THR A 245 22.32 -13.98 -1.20
N LEU A 246 20.99 -13.95 -1.26
CA LEU A 246 20.11 -13.60 -0.15
C LEU A 246 20.45 -14.48 1.07
N PRO A 247 20.59 -13.92 2.29
CA PRO A 247 20.81 -14.73 3.49
C PRO A 247 19.61 -15.63 3.75
N LYS A 248 19.83 -16.95 3.76
CA LYS A 248 18.83 -17.96 4.18
C LYS A 248 18.43 -17.71 5.62
N LEU A 249 17.22 -17.21 5.84
CA LEU A 249 16.58 -17.17 7.15
C LEU A 249 16.15 -18.58 7.52
N THR A 250 16.78 -19.17 8.54
CA THR A 250 16.34 -20.44 9.15
C THR A 250 15.02 -20.22 9.89
N PRO A 251 13.90 -20.83 9.46
CA PRO A 251 12.66 -20.80 10.20
C PRO A 251 12.67 -21.95 11.21
N GLY A 252 12.70 -21.65 12.52
CA GLY A 252 12.47 -22.69 13.52
C GLY A 252 13.20 -22.52 14.85
N ALA A 253 12.76 -21.56 15.65
CA ALA A 253 12.97 -21.59 17.10
C ALA A 253 11.84 -20.85 17.81
N ILE A 254 10.57 -21.19 17.51
CA ILE A 254 9.45 -20.78 18.35
C ILE A 254 9.45 -21.72 19.56
N LEU A 255 9.91 -21.18 20.69
CA LEU A 255 9.76 -21.78 22.01
C LEU A 255 8.27 -22.01 22.29
N GLN A 256 7.82 -23.26 22.17
CA GLN A 256 6.53 -23.72 22.69
C GLN A 256 6.59 -23.74 24.23
N GLY A 257 6.46 -22.57 24.85
CA GLY A 257 6.17 -22.44 26.26
C GLY A 257 4.74 -22.89 26.52
N ARG A 258 4.54 -24.19 26.72
CA ARG A 258 3.28 -24.78 27.14
C ARG A 258 3.01 -24.37 28.60
N ILE A 259 2.15 -23.38 28.78
CA ILE A 259 1.62 -23.02 30.09
C ILE A 259 0.48 -24.00 30.40
N ASP A 260 0.79 -25.06 31.14
CA ASP A 260 -0.24 -25.97 31.67
C ASP A 260 -0.94 -25.24 32.85
N LEU A 261 -2.07 -24.59 32.57
CA LEU A 261 -2.99 -24.10 33.60
C LEU A 261 -3.79 -25.29 34.16
N PRO A 262 -3.85 -25.49 35.49
CA PRO A 262 -4.68 -26.53 36.09
C PRO A 262 -6.15 -26.15 35.94
N ILE A 263 -6.85 -26.86 35.06
CA ILE A 263 -8.31 -26.75 34.89
C ILE A 263 -8.96 -27.71 35.89
N ASP A 264 -9.66 -27.15 36.88
CA ASP A 264 -10.43 -27.89 37.89
C ASP A 264 -11.72 -28.44 37.25
N PRO A 265 -11.92 -29.77 37.14
CA PRO A 265 -13.00 -30.36 36.34
C PRO A 265 -14.38 -30.39 37.03
N ALA A 266 -14.57 -29.69 38.15
CA ALA A 266 -15.68 -29.98 39.06
C ALA A 266 -16.84 -28.97 39.09
N ASN A 267 -16.74 -27.82 38.42
CA ASN A 267 -17.82 -26.83 38.42
C ASN A 267 -17.71 -25.91 37.20
N ASP A 268 -18.39 -26.21 36.09
CA ASP A 268 -18.77 -25.16 35.15
C ASP A 268 -20.08 -25.48 34.42
N PRO A 269 -21.07 -24.57 34.44
CA PRO A 269 -22.34 -24.74 33.74
C PRO A 269 -22.13 -24.60 32.24
N ALA A 270 -22.53 -25.65 31.49
CA ALA A 270 -22.85 -25.62 30.06
C ALA A 270 -22.10 -24.56 29.22
N VAL A 271 -20.81 -24.77 29.02
CA VAL A 271 -20.01 -24.03 28.03
C VAL A 271 -20.61 -24.31 26.66
N ILE A 272 -21.33 -23.33 26.13
CA ILE A 272 -21.77 -23.30 24.74
C ILE A 272 -20.49 -23.44 23.91
N PRO A 273 -20.33 -24.48 23.08
CA PRO A 273 -19.13 -24.60 22.26
C PRO A 273 -19.11 -23.37 21.38
N ALA A 274 -18.14 -22.48 21.63
CA ALA A 274 -17.83 -21.38 20.74
C ALA A 274 -17.62 -22.03 19.38
N SER A 275 -18.60 -21.89 18.50
CA SER A 275 -18.51 -22.39 17.14
C SER A 275 -17.32 -21.69 16.54
N ALA A 276 -16.21 -22.42 16.45
CA ALA A 276 -15.04 -21.97 15.75
C ALA A 276 -15.53 -21.66 14.34
N ASN A 277 -15.60 -20.37 14.02
CA ASN A 277 -15.83 -19.89 12.66
C ASN A 277 -14.66 -20.42 11.83
N ILE A 278 -14.82 -21.64 11.31
CA ILE A 278 -13.92 -22.19 10.31
C ILE A 278 -14.00 -21.19 9.17
N PRO A 279 -12.89 -20.52 8.82
CA PRO A 279 -12.89 -19.56 7.72
C PRO A 279 -13.44 -20.27 6.49
N VAL A 280 -14.59 -19.83 6.00
CA VAL A 280 -15.16 -20.37 4.77
C VAL A 280 -14.17 -20.06 3.67
N GLU A 281 -13.47 -21.09 3.20
CA GLU A 281 -12.48 -20.99 2.12
C GLU A 281 -13.21 -20.50 0.88
N ARG A 282 -13.07 -19.20 0.59
CA ARG A 282 -13.70 -18.60 -0.58
C ARG A 282 -12.96 -19.11 -1.80
N LYS A 283 -13.63 -19.93 -2.58
CA LYS A 283 -13.12 -20.41 -3.87
C LYS A 283 -12.99 -19.21 -4.80
N VAL A 284 -11.75 -18.76 -5.00
CA VAL A 284 -11.42 -17.67 -5.93
C VAL A 284 -11.89 -18.08 -7.33
N THR A 285 -12.75 -17.26 -7.93
CA THR A 285 -13.40 -17.59 -9.22
C THR A 285 -12.47 -17.32 -10.40
N ASP A 286 -11.64 -16.27 -10.31
CA ASP A 286 -10.68 -15.90 -11.34
C ASP A 286 -9.24 -16.01 -10.84
N GLN A 287 -8.47 -16.91 -11.45
CA GLN A 287 -7.05 -17.14 -11.14
C GLN A 287 -6.11 -16.25 -11.95
N ARG A 288 -6.63 -15.38 -12.82
CA ARG A 288 -5.81 -14.52 -13.65
C ARG A 288 -5.29 -13.34 -12.85
N MET A 289 -3.98 -13.31 -12.62
CA MET A 289 -3.33 -12.13 -12.05
C MET A 289 -3.34 -10.98 -13.06
N VAL A 290 -3.81 -9.82 -12.60
CA VAL A 290 -3.90 -8.56 -13.35
C VAL A 290 -2.99 -7.49 -12.73
N GLU A 291 -2.79 -7.54 -11.42
CA GLU A 291 -2.01 -6.54 -10.69
C GLU A 291 -1.10 -7.21 -9.65
N ILE A 292 0.07 -6.61 -9.41
CA ILE A 292 0.88 -6.86 -8.20
C ILE A 292 0.80 -5.61 -7.32
N ALA A 293 0.02 -5.65 -6.25
CA ALA A 293 -0.22 -4.50 -5.40
C ALA A 293 0.75 -4.47 -4.20
N PHE A 294 1.15 -3.28 -3.77
CA PHE A 294 1.82 -3.12 -2.47
C PHE A 294 0.78 -3.12 -1.36
N HIS A 295 1.04 -3.82 -0.25
CA HIS A 295 0.21 -3.68 0.93
C HIS A 295 0.31 -2.27 1.50
N ASP A 296 -0.82 -1.68 1.90
CA ASP A 296 -0.89 -0.26 2.25
C ASP A 296 -0.04 0.08 3.46
N THR A 297 -0.21 -0.67 4.55
CA THR A 297 0.39 -0.38 5.87
C THR A 297 1.69 -1.13 6.19
N LEU A 298 1.97 -2.23 5.48
CA LEU A 298 3.10 -3.12 5.79
C LEU A 298 4.36 -2.78 5.00
N CYS A 299 4.26 -1.97 3.94
CA CYS A 299 5.42 -1.50 3.19
C CYS A 299 6.04 -0.27 3.89
N ARG A 300 7.26 -0.41 4.42
CA ARG A 300 7.94 0.64 5.20
C ARG A 300 9.45 0.50 5.16
N GLY A 301 10.16 1.54 5.62
CA GLY A 301 11.56 1.42 6.01
C GLY A 301 11.73 0.39 7.12
N HIS A 302 12.81 -0.36 7.07
CA HIS A 302 13.15 -1.40 8.04
C HIS A 302 14.55 -1.16 8.59
N ASN A 303 14.75 -1.61 9.83
CA ASN A 303 16.01 -1.52 10.54
C ASN A 303 16.50 -2.94 10.83
N PHE A 304 17.53 -3.39 10.11
CA PHE A 304 18.14 -4.71 10.21
C PHE A 304 19.29 -4.76 11.23
N ASP A 305 19.89 -3.62 11.57
CA ASP A 305 21.07 -3.53 12.46
C ASP A 305 20.78 -2.97 13.88
N ASP A 306 19.50 -2.72 14.19
CA ASP A 306 19.02 -2.12 15.44
C ASP A 306 19.61 -0.72 15.74
N GLN A 307 20.24 -0.05 14.76
CA GLN A 307 20.75 1.30 14.92
C GLN A 307 19.66 2.34 14.59
N PRO A 308 19.72 3.56 15.14
CA PRO A 308 18.75 4.59 14.79
C PRO A 308 18.77 4.90 13.29
N GLY A 309 17.65 4.64 12.60
CA GLY A 309 17.52 4.83 11.16
C GLY A 309 16.83 3.62 10.53
N ASP A 310 16.53 3.73 9.23
CA ASP A 310 16.17 2.59 8.41
C ASP A 310 17.35 2.29 7.46
N ASP A 311 17.84 1.06 7.47
CA ASP A 311 18.98 0.54 6.68
C ASP A 311 18.50 -0.37 5.53
N GLY A 312 17.18 -0.50 5.35
CA GLY A 312 16.58 -1.06 4.15
C GLY A 312 15.08 -0.90 4.11
N LEU A 313 14.43 -1.74 3.30
CA LEU A 313 12.98 -1.78 3.14
C LEU A 313 12.41 -3.12 3.54
N TYR A 314 11.21 -3.08 4.12
CA TYR A 314 10.34 -4.24 4.25
C TYR A 314 9.12 -4.03 3.36
N LEU A 315 8.94 -4.88 2.37
CA LEU A 315 7.86 -4.82 1.40
C LEU A 315 6.94 -6.01 1.55
N VAL A 316 5.65 -5.76 1.43
CA VAL A 316 4.63 -6.81 1.39
C VAL A 316 3.83 -6.66 0.11
N LEU A 317 3.91 -7.66 -0.77
CA LEU A 317 3.28 -7.62 -2.09
C LEU A 317 2.12 -8.61 -2.17
N VAL A 318 1.01 -8.18 -2.75
CA VAL A 318 -0.22 -8.96 -2.88
C VAL A 318 -0.60 -9.04 -4.36
N PRO A 319 -0.43 -10.20 -5.01
CA PRO A 319 -0.97 -10.46 -6.33
C PRO A 319 -2.49 -10.35 -6.31
N LYS A 320 -3.10 -9.65 -7.27
CA LYS A 320 -4.55 -9.48 -7.36
C LYS A 320 -5.11 -9.86 -8.73
N ASN A 321 -6.31 -10.42 -8.75
CA ASN A 321 -7.11 -10.60 -9.96
C ASN A 321 -7.87 -9.32 -10.35
N GLU A 322 -8.66 -9.36 -11.42
CA GLU A 322 -9.47 -8.22 -11.89
C GLU A 322 -10.49 -7.75 -10.83
N SER A 323 -10.97 -8.67 -10.00
CA SER A 323 -11.89 -8.40 -8.88
C SER A 323 -11.19 -7.88 -7.62
N GLY A 324 -9.85 -7.74 -7.64
CA GLY A 324 -9.05 -7.30 -6.50
C GLY A 324 -8.82 -8.38 -5.43
N GLU A 325 -9.19 -9.63 -5.70
CA GLU A 325 -8.98 -10.76 -4.78
C GLU A 325 -7.51 -11.21 -4.80
N PRO A 326 -6.93 -11.56 -3.64
CA PRO A 326 -5.54 -11.98 -3.56
C PRO A 326 -5.33 -13.35 -4.22
N LEU A 327 -4.22 -13.49 -4.96
CA LEU A 327 -3.83 -14.72 -5.66
C LEU A 327 -2.50 -15.27 -5.13
N GLN A 328 -2.36 -16.61 -5.16
CA GLN A 328 -1.12 -17.33 -4.81
C GLN A 328 -0.30 -17.71 -6.05
N GLN A 329 -0.24 -16.82 -7.05
CA GLN A 329 0.51 -17.07 -8.27
C GLN A 329 1.98 -16.67 -8.06
N ILE A 330 2.91 -17.57 -8.40
CA ILE A 330 4.36 -17.38 -8.27
C ILE A 330 4.96 -17.03 -9.64
N GLY A 331 5.95 -16.14 -9.65
CA GLY A 331 6.59 -15.59 -10.83
C GLY A 331 7.96 -15.01 -10.51
N LYS A 332 8.62 -14.43 -11.52
CA LYS A 332 9.93 -13.79 -11.34
C LYS A 332 9.72 -12.33 -10.97
N LEU A 333 10.35 -11.88 -9.89
CA LEU A 333 10.20 -10.51 -9.40
C LEU A 333 11.53 -9.75 -9.49
N THR A 334 11.47 -8.56 -10.05
CA THR A 334 12.58 -7.59 -10.03
C THR A 334 12.14 -6.36 -9.24
N VAL A 335 12.88 -6.00 -8.21
CA VAL A 335 12.67 -4.81 -7.40
C VAL A 335 13.80 -3.84 -7.67
N VAL A 336 13.48 -2.59 -7.99
CA VAL A 336 14.44 -1.51 -8.18
C VAL A 336 14.07 -0.38 -7.24
N ILE A 337 15.03 0.09 -6.46
CA ILE A 337 14.85 1.24 -5.58
C ILE A 337 15.61 2.42 -6.18
N GLU A 338 14.90 3.52 -6.36
CA GLU A 338 15.46 4.78 -6.83
C GLU A 338 15.16 5.88 -5.81
N GLU A 339 16.01 6.90 -5.84
CA GLU A 339 15.89 8.10 -5.04
C GLU A 339 15.90 9.31 -5.96
N SER A 340 15.02 10.27 -5.67
CA SER A 340 14.93 11.51 -6.45
C SER A 340 15.63 12.64 -5.70
N ILE A 341 16.79 13.08 -6.20
CA ILE A 341 17.55 14.23 -5.70
C ILE A 341 17.63 15.24 -6.83
N ASP A 342 17.10 16.45 -6.60
CA ASP A 342 17.21 17.60 -7.52
C ASP A 342 16.91 17.25 -8.99
N GLU A 343 15.73 16.68 -9.23
CA GLU A 343 15.22 16.22 -10.55
C GLU A 343 15.96 15.04 -11.20
N SER A 344 17.05 14.58 -10.60
CA SER A 344 17.75 13.36 -11.03
C SER A 344 17.27 12.13 -10.24
N SER A 345 17.06 11.02 -10.94
CA SER A 345 16.76 9.71 -10.34
C SER A 345 18.06 8.92 -10.18
N HIS A 346 18.45 8.62 -8.95
CA HIS A 346 19.60 7.78 -8.64
C HIS A 346 19.14 6.38 -8.22
N ARG A 347 19.64 5.34 -8.89
CA ARG A 347 19.32 3.95 -8.55
C ARG A 347 20.19 3.53 -7.37
N ILE A 348 19.55 3.24 -6.24
CA ILE A 348 20.22 2.82 -5.01
C ILE A 348 20.57 1.33 -5.07
N ALA A 349 19.60 0.50 -5.44
CA ALA A 349 19.77 -0.94 -5.40
C ALA A 349 18.75 -1.66 -6.28
N ALA A 350 19.04 -2.93 -6.58
CA ALA A 350 18.12 -3.80 -7.27
C ALA A 350 18.27 -5.27 -6.89
N TRP A 351 17.12 -5.94 -6.84
CA TRP A 351 17.00 -7.34 -6.49
C TRP A 351 16.28 -8.08 -7.59
N ASN A 352 16.83 -9.24 -7.95
CA ASN A 352 16.17 -10.20 -8.82
C ASN A 352 15.80 -11.39 -7.93
N VAL A 353 14.53 -11.49 -7.57
CA VAL A 353 14.00 -12.57 -6.74
C VAL A 353 13.51 -13.67 -7.67
N THR A 354 14.04 -14.88 -7.45
CA THR A 354 13.65 -16.06 -8.22
C THR A 354 12.26 -16.57 -7.78
N PRO A 355 11.56 -17.36 -8.61
CA PRO A 355 10.27 -17.94 -8.23
C PRO A 355 10.33 -18.77 -6.94
N ASP A 356 11.41 -19.51 -6.73
CA ASP A 356 11.60 -20.36 -5.55
C ASP A 356 11.77 -19.52 -4.28
N GLU A 357 12.63 -18.49 -4.32
CA GLU A 357 12.80 -17.53 -3.20
C GLU A 357 11.50 -16.77 -2.91
N LEU A 358 10.74 -16.42 -3.95
CA LEU A 358 9.47 -15.74 -3.79
C LEU A 358 8.43 -16.65 -3.12
N GLN A 359 8.43 -17.94 -3.44
CA GLN A 359 7.59 -18.94 -2.77
C GLN A 359 7.94 -19.09 -1.29
N GLU A 360 9.24 -19.09 -0.96
CA GLU A 360 9.71 -19.12 0.44
C GLU A 360 9.28 -17.85 1.22
N SER A 361 9.11 -16.72 0.53
CA SER A 361 8.67 -15.46 1.12
C SER A 361 7.15 -15.32 1.31
N LEU A 362 6.36 -16.34 0.94
CA LEU A 362 4.91 -16.29 1.02
C LEU A 362 4.44 -16.51 2.46
N GLU A 363 3.94 -15.46 3.10
CA GLU A 363 3.45 -15.48 4.47
C GLU A 363 1.96 -15.06 4.54
N PRO A 364 1.22 -15.54 5.57
CA PRO A 364 -0.16 -15.12 5.79
C PRO A 364 -0.23 -13.66 6.31
N ILE A 365 -1.13 -12.87 5.71
CA ILE A 365 -1.45 -11.49 6.09
C ILE A 365 -2.94 -11.42 6.42
N GLY A 366 -3.26 -11.62 7.69
CA GLY A 366 -4.65 -11.68 8.16
C GLY A 366 -5.41 -12.83 7.50
N VAL A 367 -6.38 -12.50 6.64
CA VAL A 367 -7.19 -13.46 5.86
C VAL A 367 -6.62 -13.78 4.47
N SER A 368 -5.54 -13.10 4.08
CA SER A 368 -4.91 -13.22 2.75
C SER A 368 -3.48 -13.74 2.88
N GLN A 369 -2.79 -13.94 1.77
CA GLN A 369 -1.35 -14.22 1.74
C GLN A 369 -0.64 -13.17 0.89
N GLY A 370 0.64 -12.94 1.16
CA GLY A 370 1.47 -12.06 0.35
C GLY A 370 2.96 -12.34 0.51
N PHE A 371 3.75 -11.73 -0.38
CA PHE A 371 5.19 -11.92 -0.42
C PHE A 371 5.89 -10.92 0.50
N HIS A 372 6.59 -11.43 1.51
CA HIS A 372 7.27 -10.66 2.53
C HIS A 372 8.75 -10.53 2.16
N LEU A 373 9.17 -9.33 1.74
CA LEU A 373 10.50 -9.10 1.20
C LEU A 373 11.28 -8.14 2.10
N SER A 374 12.41 -8.64 2.59
CA SER A 374 13.40 -7.87 3.36
C SER A 374 14.56 -7.47 2.45
N LEU A 375 14.66 -6.16 2.16
CA LEU A 375 15.57 -5.60 1.17
C LEU A 375 16.56 -4.62 1.84
N PRO A 376 17.68 -5.11 2.40
CA PRO A 376 18.70 -4.24 3.01
C PRO A 376 19.43 -3.42 1.95
N PHE A 377 19.68 -2.13 2.17
CA PHE A 377 20.43 -1.31 1.21
C PHE A 377 21.84 -1.88 1.01
N GLN A 378 22.31 -1.95 -0.24
CA GLN A 378 23.56 -2.63 -0.59
C GLN A 378 24.78 -1.74 -0.34
N ASP A 379 24.92 -0.67 -1.11
CA ASP A 379 26.17 0.11 -1.14
C ASP A 379 26.05 1.45 -0.41
N VAL A 380 24.93 2.15 -0.60
CA VAL A 380 24.75 3.53 -0.13
C VAL A 380 23.35 3.68 0.47
N ALA A 381 23.28 4.18 1.70
CA ALA A 381 22.02 4.56 2.30
C ALA A 381 21.46 5.81 1.59
N PRO A 382 20.14 5.86 1.31
CA PRO A 382 19.51 7.00 0.65
C PRO A 382 19.79 8.33 1.36
N GLU A 383 20.08 9.37 0.57
CA GLU A 383 20.30 10.72 1.08
C GLU A 383 19.01 11.47 1.39
N SER A 384 17.87 10.98 0.91
CA SER A 384 16.52 11.53 1.05
C SER A 384 15.74 10.79 2.15
N ASN A 385 14.57 11.31 2.53
CA ASN A 385 13.64 10.61 3.44
C ASN A 385 12.61 9.81 2.65
N ARG A 386 12.73 9.70 1.33
CA ARG A 386 11.71 9.11 0.46
C ARG A 386 12.36 8.40 -0.73
N VAL A 387 12.11 7.11 -0.83
CA VAL A 387 12.57 6.31 -1.97
C VAL A 387 11.38 5.88 -2.82
N GLN A 388 11.59 5.78 -4.12
CA GLN A 388 10.64 5.24 -5.08
C GLN A 388 11.00 3.78 -5.34
N VAL A 389 10.05 2.89 -5.11
CA VAL A 389 10.21 1.46 -5.38
C VAL A 389 9.48 1.12 -6.66
N PHE A 390 10.21 0.60 -7.63
CA PHE A 390 9.68 0.06 -8.87
C PHE A 390 9.71 -1.46 -8.82
N LEU A 391 8.59 -2.08 -9.15
CA LEU A 391 8.45 -3.52 -9.25
C LEU A 391 8.20 -3.91 -10.69
N LYS A 392 8.88 -4.95 -11.14
CA LYS A 392 8.59 -5.65 -12.38
C LYS A 392 8.38 -7.12 -12.04
N TYR A 393 7.17 -7.62 -12.25
CA TYR A 393 6.78 -8.98 -11.98
C TYR A 393 6.49 -9.69 -13.31
N GLU A 394 7.18 -10.79 -13.58
CA GLU A 394 7.05 -11.59 -14.80
C GLU A 394 6.41 -12.94 -14.46
N LEU A 395 5.23 -13.18 -15.04
CA LEU A 395 4.46 -14.41 -14.83
C LEU A 395 5.04 -15.55 -15.66
N ALA A 396 4.67 -16.78 -15.33
CA ALA A 396 5.03 -17.97 -16.11
C ALA A 396 4.53 -17.95 -17.57
N ASP A 397 3.50 -17.14 -17.86
CA ASP A 397 2.98 -16.93 -19.22
C ASP A 397 3.72 -15.84 -20.02
N GLY A 398 4.76 -15.23 -19.42
CA GLY A 398 5.55 -14.15 -20.02
C GLY A 398 4.93 -12.76 -19.91
N ARG A 399 3.74 -12.61 -19.29
CA ARG A 399 3.18 -11.28 -19.01
C ARG A 399 4.03 -10.57 -17.97
N VAL A 400 4.23 -9.28 -18.17
CA VAL A 400 4.97 -8.41 -17.26
C VAL A 400 4.01 -7.41 -16.64
N LEU A 401 3.97 -7.39 -15.32
CA LEU A 401 3.24 -6.41 -14.52
C LEU A 401 4.25 -5.46 -13.89
N VAL A 402 3.96 -4.16 -13.91
CA VAL A 402 4.83 -3.13 -13.34
C VAL A 402 4.01 -2.33 -12.32
N ASN A 403 4.60 -2.05 -11.17
CA ASN A 403 3.98 -1.19 -10.16
C ASN A 403 5.04 -0.28 -9.53
N ARG A 404 4.62 0.84 -8.94
CA ARG A 404 5.47 1.82 -8.27
C ARG A 404 4.86 2.24 -6.94
N LYS A 405 5.68 2.39 -5.90
CA LYS A 405 5.27 2.99 -4.62
C LYS A 405 6.37 3.85 -4.05
N ASP A 406 5.98 5.00 -3.52
CA ASP A 406 6.88 5.89 -2.78
C ASP A 406 6.83 5.51 -1.29
N ILE A 407 7.98 5.28 -0.67
CA ILE A 407 8.11 4.85 0.73
C ILE A 407 8.92 5.89 1.51
N SER A 408 8.41 6.28 2.68
CA SER A 408 9.11 7.20 3.57
C SER A 408 10.06 6.45 4.50
N LEU A 409 11.26 6.97 4.68
CA LEU A 409 12.33 6.43 5.51
C LEU A 409 12.58 7.30 6.74
N ARG A 410 13.04 6.69 7.81
CA ARG A 410 13.53 7.34 9.03
C ARG A 410 15.04 7.46 8.95
N ARG A 411 15.55 8.68 9.10
CA ARG A 411 17.00 8.90 9.17
C ARG A 411 17.54 8.80 10.60
N PRO A 412 18.80 8.37 10.75
CA PRO A 412 19.53 8.54 12.00
C PRO A 412 19.44 9.99 12.48
N GLY A 413 19.05 10.18 13.73
CA GLY A 413 19.00 11.49 14.39
C GLY A 413 17.77 12.36 14.05
N HIS A 414 16.94 12.00 13.06
CA HIS A 414 15.70 12.72 12.80
C HIS A 414 14.59 12.16 13.70
N ARG A 415 14.32 12.85 14.81
CA ARG A 415 13.14 12.56 15.62
C ARG A 415 11.92 12.97 14.81
N GLN A 416 11.09 12.01 14.40
CA GLN A 416 9.77 12.34 13.88
C GLN A 416 9.03 13.11 14.98
N THR A 417 8.78 14.39 14.75
CA THR A 417 7.88 15.16 15.59
C THR A 417 6.48 14.66 15.29
N THR A 418 6.02 13.67 16.05
CA THR A 418 4.61 13.27 16.04
C THR A 418 3.81 14.51 16.40
N TRP A 419 3.11 15.07 15.41
CA TRP A 419 2.29 16.25 15.61
C TRP A 419 1.12 15.85 16.51
N THR A 420 1.06 16.43 17.71
CA THR A 420 -0.07 16.26 18.62
C THR A 420 -0.93 17.52 18.52
N PRO A 421 -2.18 17.44 18.02
CA PRO A 421 -3.10 18.58 18.08
C PRO A 421 -3.33 18.98 19.54
N ARG A 422 -3.39 20.29 19.80
CA ARG A 422 -3.72 20.86 21.12
C ARG A 422 -5.17 21.28 21.18
#